data_AF-A0A561Q2V5-F1
#
_entry.id   AF-A0A561Q2V5-F1
#
_cell.length_a   1.000
_cell.length_b   1.000
_cell.length_c   1.000
_cell.angle_alpha   90.00
_cell.angle_beta   90.00
_cell.angle_gamma   90.00
#
_symmetry.space_group_name_H-M   'P 1'
#
loop_
_entity.id
_entity.type
_entity.pdbx_description
1 polymer ?
#
loop_
_entity_poly.entity_id
_entity_poly.type
_entity_poly.pdbx_seq_one_letter_code
_entity_poly.pdbx_strand_id
1 'polypeptide(L)'
;MSIDNKIWLDLVHAKKGDEYLVLYLCRQRDIRKYFKIVTIVFSAGGAMGWAIWKPIAGFACAVIALVQLLGSIESFLIHNEDQLESLSKLRLLYYDRANRLEELWHDLVKNKVTDEEASTVFFELRKSAKEIEDLDNKLNIKKVKKLDAEAQYKTKVYLDTYHFSN
;
A
#
# COMPACT_ATOMS: atom_id res chain seq x y z
N MET A 1 -12.24 -27.69 11.24
CA MET A 1 -12.06 -26.71 10.15
C MET A 1 -11.18 -27.38 9.11
N SER A 2 -11.70 -27.66 7.92
CA SER A 2 -10.96 -28.34 6.84
C SER A 2 -9.74 -27.53 6.42
N ILE A 3 -8.73 -28.20 5.88
CA ILE A 3 -7.48 -27.58 5.37
C ILE A 3 -7.83 -26.56 4.27
N ASP A 4 -8.82 -26.87 3.44
CA ASP A 4 -9.33 -26.00 2.37
C ASP A 4 -9.80 -24.65 2.90
N ASN A 5 -10.53 -24.63 4.03
CA ASN A 5 -11.00 -23.40 4.64
C ASN A 5 -9.84 -22.56 5.22
N LYS A 6 -8.76 -23.19 5.67
CA LYS A 6 -7.57 -22.47 6.14
C LYS A 6 -6.80 -21.84 4.98
N ILE A 7 -6.60 -22.60 3.89
CA ILE A 7 -5.95 -22.12 2.67
C ILE A 7 -6.75 -20.96 2.07
N TRP A 8 -8.08 -21.10 2.02
CA TRP A 8 -8.98 -20.06 1.54
C TRP A 8 -8.89 -18.79 2.37
N LEU A 9 -8.94 -18.88 3.70
CA LEU A 9 -8.82 -17.71 4.57
C LEU A 9 -7.47 -17.02 4.40
N ASP A 10 -6.37 -17.78 4.36
CA ASP A 10 -5.03 -17.22 4.15
C ASP A 10 -4.90 -16.53 2.77
N LEU A 11 -5.54 -17.08 1.74
CA LEU A 11 -5.61 -16.45 0.41
C LEU A 11 -6.35 -15.12 0.46
N VAL A 12 -7.54 -15.08 1.09
CA VAL A 12 -8.32 -13.85 1.26
C VAL A 12 -7.53 -12.81 2.05
N HIS A 13 -6.85 -13.22 3.11
CA HIS A 13 -5.98 -12.35 3.90
C HIS A 13 -4.80 -11.80 3.09
N ALA A 14 -4.12 -12.64 2.31
CA ALA A 14 -3.01 -12.22 1.45
C ALA A 14 -3.47 -11.22 0.38
N LYS A 15 -4.61 -11.48 -0.28
CA LYS A 15 -5.18 -10.63 -1.33
C LYS A 15 -5.67 -9.29 -0.79
N LYS A 16 -6.27 -9.28 0.40
CA LYS A 16 -6.60 -8.04 1.11
C LYS A 16 -5.35 -7.22 1.44
N GLY A 17 -4.27 -7.90 1.85
CA GLY A 17 -2.98 -7.27 2.12
C GLY A 17 -2.39 -6.57 0.89
N ASP A 18 -2.37 -7.26 -0.26
CA ASP A 18 -1.92 -6.67 -1.53
C ASP A 18 -2.73 -5.42 -1.91
N GLU A 19 -4.06 -5.50 -1.90
CA GLU A 19 -4.92 -4.38 -2.29
C GLU A 19 -4.78 -3.19 -1.33
N TYR A 20 -4.61 -3.44 -0.03
CA TYR A 20 -4.32 -2.39 0.94
C TYR A 20 -3.00 -1.67 0.64
N LEU A 21 -1.95 -2.42 0.31
CA LEU A 21 -0.64 -1.86 -0.04
C LEU A 21 -0.72 -1.04 -1.33
N VAL A 22 -1.49 -1.47 -2.33
CA VAL A 22 -1.74 -0.71 -3.56
C VAL A 22 -2.38 0.63 -3.26
N LEU A 23 -3.46 0.63 -2.47
CA LEU A 23 -4.17 1.85 -2.10
C LEU A 23 -3.27 2.81 -1.29
N TYR A 24 -2.48 2.26 -0.37
CA TYR A 24 -1.52 3.03 0.42
C TYR A 24 -0.42 3.66 -0.44
N LEU A 25 0.15 2.90 -1.40
CA LEU A 25 1.13 3.38 -2.38
C LEU A 25 0.56 4.51 -3.26
N CYS A 26 -0.65 4.32 -3.79
CA CYS A 26 -1.34 5.34 -4.58
C CYS A 26 -1.52 6.63 -3.77
N ARG A 27 -2.01 6.52 -2.53
CA ARG A 27 -2.19 7.67 -1.65
C ARG A 27 -0.86 8.41 -1.38
N GLN A 28 0.23 7.69 -1.11
CA GLN A 28 1.53 8.32 -0.92
C GLN A 28 2.02 9.06 -2.17
N ARG A 29 1.84 8.46 -3.37
CA ARG A 29 2.20 9.10 -4.64
C ARG A 29 1.38 10.36 -4.91
N ASP A 30 0.08 10.34 -4.62
CA ASP A 30 -0.79 11.49 -4.84
C ASP A 30 -0.47 12.64 -3.87
N ILE A 31 -0.16 12.32 -2.61
CA ILE A 31 0.33 13.31 -1.65
C ILE A 31 1.61 13.96 -2.17
N ARG A 32 2.58 13.17 -2.67
CA ARG A 32 3.83 13.71 -3.25
C ARG A 32 3.58 14.62 -4.46
N LYS A 33 2.69 14.21 -5.36
CA LYS A 33 2.30 15.04 -6.52
C LYS A 33 1.70 16.36 -6.05
N TYR A 34 0.80 16.33 -5.06
CA TYR A 34 0.17 17.52 -4.52
C TYR A 34 1.20 18.48 -3.91
N PHE A 35 2.12 18.00 -3.08
CA PHE A 35 3.21 18.81 -2.53
C PHE A 35 4.07 19.44 -3.62
N LYS A 36 4.47 18.67 -4.64
CA LYS A 36 5.25 19.19 -5.77
C LYS A 36 4.50 20.30 -6.52
N ILE A 37 3.20 20.14 -6.76
CA ILE A 37 2.37 21.15 -7.40
C ILE A 37 2.29 22.42 -6.54
N VAL A 38 2.03 22.28 -5.24
CA VAL A 38 1.97 23.41 -4.30
C VAL A 38 3.30 24.16 -4.29
N THR A 39 4.43 23.46 -4.19
CA THR A 39 5.77 24.06 -4.20
C THR A 39 6.06 24.83 -5.50
N ILE A 40 5.66 24.29 -6.66
CA ILE A 40 5.83 24.97 -7.95
C ILE A 40 4.97 26.24 -8.01
N VAL A 41 3.70 26.15 -7.63
CA VAL A 41 2.78 27.30 -7.64
C VAL A 41 3.29 28.39 -6.70
N PHE A 42 3.80 28.01 -5.53
CA PHE A 42 4.30 28.96 -4.55
C PHE A 42 5.62 29.61 -4.97
N SER A 43 6.54 28.83 -5.56
CA SER A 43 7.80 29.34 -6.10
C SER A 43 7.57 30.32 -7.26
N ALA A 44 6.68 29.96 -8.19
CA ALA A 44 6.28 30.83 -9.30
C ALA A 44 5.55 32.10 -8.81
N GLY A 45 4.65 31.95 -7.83
CA GLY A 45 3.92 33.06 -7.23
C GLY A 45 4.82 34.03 -6.45
N GLY A 46 5.83 33.52 -5.74
CA GLY A 46 6.82 34.34 -5.03
C GLY A 46 7.68 35.16 -5.98
N ALA A 47 8.08 34.60 -7.13
CA ALA A 47 8.90 35.30 -8.12
C ALA A 47 8.12 36.43 -8.85
N MET A 48 6.84 36.19 -9.18
CA MET A 48 5.99 37.19 -9.86
C MET A 48 5.42 38.25 -8.89
N GLY A 49 5.29 37.91 -7.60
CA GLY A 49 4.69 38.76 -6.57
C GLY A 49 5.56 39.92 -6.07
N TRP A 50 6.85 39.99 -6.41
CA TRP A 50 7.80 40.96 -5.86
C TRP A 50 7.33 42.43 -5.90
N ALA A 51 6.60 42.84 -6.95
CA ALA A 51 6.05 44.19 -7.08
C ALA A 51 4.84 44.46 -6.16
N ILE A 52 4.07 43.43 -5.81
CA ILE A 52 2.85 43.50 -4.99
C ILE A 52 3.19 43.45 -3.50
N TRP A 53 4.37 42.94 -3.13
CA TRP A 53 4.73 42.60 -1.74
C TRP A 53 5.32 43.77 -0.94
N LYS A 54 5.60 44.93 -1.58
CA LYS A 54 6.18 46.11 -0.91
C LYS A 54 5.40 46.63 0.32
N PRO A 55 4.06 46.76 0.30
CA PRO A 55 3.30 47.19 1.48
C PRO A 55 2.97 46.05 2.48
N ILE A 56 3.20 44.78 2.10
CA ILE A 56 2.70 43.58 2.81
C ILE A 56 3.85 42.62 3.19
N ALA A 57 5.08 43.14 3.28
CA ALA A 57 6.30 42.39 3.55
C ALA A 57 6.25 41.46 4.79
N GLY A 58 5.42 41.79 5.79
CA GLY A 58 5.18 40.90 6.94
C GLY A 58 4.43 39.61 6.58
N PHE A 59 3.39 39.70 5.76
CA PHE A 59 2.62 38.53 5.31
C PHE A 59 3.44 37.67 4.36
N ALA A 60 4.21 38.31 3.49
CA ALA A 60 5.21 37.69 2.62
C ALA A 60 6.19 36.78 3.38
N CYS A 61 6.80 37.30 4.45
CA CYS A 61 7.70 36.52 5.30
C CYS A 61 6.98 35.36 5.99
N ALA A 62 5.75 35.57 6.49
CA ALA A 62 4.96 34.50 7.10
C ALA A 62 4.64 33.36 6.11
N VAL A 63 4.31 33.72 4.87
CA VAL A 63 3.99 32.81 3.76
C VAL A 63 5.23 31.99 3.35
N ILE A 64 6.41 32.61 3.27
CA ILE A 64 7.69 31.91 3.01
C ILE A 64 8.05 30.97 4.17
N ALA A 65 7.93 31.43 5.42
CA ALA A 65 8.20 30.60 6.60
C ALA A 65 7.27 29.38 6.67
N LEU A 66 6.00 29.56 6.31
CA LEU A 66 5.01 28.49 6.29
C LEU A 66 5.34 27.44 5.20
N VAL A 67 5.82 27.87 4.03
CA VAL A 67 6.26 26.93 2.99
C VAL A 67 7.57 26.22 3.31
N GLN A 68 8.53 26.89 3.95
CA GLN A 68 9.72 26.20 4.46
C GLN A 68 9.34 25.14 5.50
N LEU A 69 8.40 25.45 6.40
CA LEU A 69 7.84 24.48 7.35
C LEU A 69 7.14 23.31 6.65
N LEU A 70 6.32 23.58 5.62
CA LEU A 70 5.67 22.54 4.84
C LEU A 70 6.68 21.66 4.09
N GLY A 71 7.76 22.23 3.56
CA GLY A 71 8.85 21.48 2.91
C GLY A 71 9.63 20.59 3.90
N SER A 72 9.84 21.04 5.13
CA SER A 72 10.42 20.17 6.18
C SER A 72 9.47 19.06 6.60
N ILE A 73 8.17 19.33 6.66
CA ILE A 73 7.14 18.32 6.92
C ILE A 73 7.04 17.33 5.76
N GLU A 74 7.20 17.79 4.52
CA GLU A 74 7.27 16.94 3.32
C GLU A 74 8.36 15.87 3.48
N SER A 75 9.56 16.25 3.95
CA SER A 75 10.65 15.30 4.22
C SER A 75 10.35 14.27 5.33
N PHE A 76 9.40 14.56 6.23
CA PHE A 76 9.00 13.64 7.31
C PHE A 76 7.76 12.81 6.95
N LEU A 77 6.87 13.31 6.08
CA LEU A 77 5.62 12.65 5.67
C LEU A 77 5.76 11.84 4.38
N ILE A 78 6.63 12.25 3.47
CA ILE A 78 6.94 11.50 2.26
C ILE A 78 7.94 10.42 2.64
N HIS A 79 7.47 9.17 2.65
CA HIS A 79 8.35 8.00 2.65
C HIS A 79 9.46 8.21 1.62
N ASN A 80 10.72 8.05 2.06
CA ASN A 80 11.88 8.15 1.19
C ASN A 80 11.66 7.26 -0.06
N GLU A 81 12.25 7.62 -1.21
CA GLU A 81 12.09 6.82 -2.43
C GLU A 81 12.45 5.33 -2.19
N ASP A 82 13.43 5.09 -1.32
CA ASP A 82 13.82 3.75 -0.84
C ASP A 82 12.71 3.01 -0.07
N GLN A 83 11.91 3.73 0.74
CA GLN A 83 10.79 3.12 1.45
C GLN A 83 9.61 2.85 0.50
N LEU A 84 9.38 3.71 -0.50
CA LEU A 84 8.41 3.47 -1.57
C LEU A 84 8.81 2.26 -2.43
N GLU A 85 10.10 2.10 -2.74
CA GLU A 85 10.63 0.93 -3.42
C GLU A 85 10.48 -0.33 -2.58
N SER A 86 10.83 -0.27 -1.29
CA SER A 86 10.68 -1.38 -0.33
C SER A 86 9.21 -1.79 -0.17
N LEU A 87 8.30 -0.83 -0.16
CA LEU A 87 6.86 -1.05 -0.12
C LEU A 87 6.33 -1.66 -1.43
N SER A 88 6.90 -1.27 -2.58
CA SER A 88 6.60 -1.91 -3.87
C SER A 88 7.12 -3.34 -3.93
N LYS A 89 8.28 -3.64 -3.33
CA LYS A 89 8.79 -5.01 -3.16
C LYS A 89 7.87 -5.82 -2.26
N LEU A 90 7.43 -5.25 -1.14
CA LEU A 90 6.48 -5.89 -0.22
C LEU A 90 5.17 -6.25 -0.94
N ARG A 91 4.63 -5.34 -1.76
CA ARG A 91 3.47 -5.62 -2.61
C ARG A 91 3.70 -6.83 -3.53
N LEU A 92 4.84 -6.88 -4.24
CA LEU A 92 5.15 -8.00 -5.13
C LEU A 92 5.22 -9.34 -4.36
N LEU A 93 5.72 -9.33 -3.12
CA LEU A 93 5.73 -10.52 -2.27
C LEU A 93 4.31 -10.96 -1.87
N TYR A 94 3.42 -10.02 -1.57
CA TYR A 94 2.01 -10.34 -1.32
C TYR A 94 1.31 -10.89 -2.57
N TYR A 95 1.57 -10.31 -3.74
CA TYR A 95 1.02 -10.77 -5.00
C TYR A 95 1.48 -12.18 -5.38
N ASP A 96 2.79 -12.45 -5.32
CA ASP A 96 3.35 -13.79 -5.60
C ASP A 96 2.79 -14.83 -4.62
N ARG A 97 2.70 -14.48 -3.34
CA ARG A 97 2.09 -15.36 -2.33
C ARG A 97 0.60 -15.64 -2.62
N ALA A 98 -0.17 -14.62 -2.95
CA ALA A 98 -1.58 -14.79 -3.28
C ALA A 98 -1.77 -15.69 -4.49
N ASN A 99 -0.96 -15.51 -5.54
CA ASN A 99 -1.01 -16.32 -6.76
C ASN A 99 -0.66 -17.79 -6.48
N ARG A 100 0.39 -18.06 -5.69
CA ARG A 100 0.76 -19.43 -5.30
C ARG A 100 -0.29 -20.11 -4.40
N LEU A 101 -0.95 -19.35 -3.52
CA LEU A 101 -2.07 -19.87 -2.73
C LEU A 101 -3.28 -20.19 -3.61
N GLU A 102 -3.53 -19.38 -4.64
CA GLU A 102 -4.62 -19.57 -5.59
C GLU A 102 -4.41 -20.81 -6.46
N GLU A 103 -3.17 -21.03 -6.92
CA GLU A 103 -2.75 -22.26 -7.62
C GLU A 103 -2.94 -23.50 -6.75
N LEU A 104 -2.45 -23.46 -5.50
CA LEU A 104 -2.61 -24.56 -4.54
C LEU A 104 -4.09 -24.86 -4.26
N TRP A 105 -4.92 -23.84 -4.09
CA TRP A 105 -6.35 -24.00 -3.87
C TRP A 105 -7.04 -24.63 -5.09
N HIS A 106 -6.70 -24.20 -6.30
CA HIS A 106 -7.24 -24.78 -7.52
C HIS A 106 -6.85 -26.25 -7.71
N ASP A 107 -5.63 -26.63 -7.37
CA ASP A 107 -5.16 -28.01 -7.48
C ASP A 107 -5.81 -28.93 -6.43
N LEU A 108 -6.08 -28.39 -5.23
CA LEU A 108 -6.82 -29.10 -4.17
C LEU A 108 -8.28 -29.33 -4.58
N VAL A 109 -8.97 -28.30 -5.09
CA VAL A 109 -10.35 -28.41 -5.58
C VAL A 109 -10.49 -29.39 -6.75
N LYS A 110 -9.44 -29.52 -7.59
CA LYS A 110 -9.39 -30.48 -8.70
C LYS A 110 -8.95 -31.88 -8.28
N ASN A 111 -8.78 -32.16 -6.98
CA ASN A 111 -8.25 -33.42 -6.43
C ASN A 111 -6.90 -33.84 -7.06
N LYS A 112 -6.08 -32.88 -7.49
CA LYS A 112 -4.75 -33.17 -8.04
C LYS A 112 -3.68 -33.36 -6.97
N VAL A 113 -3.93 -32.85 -5.76
CA VAL A 113 -3.00 -32.86 -4.63
C VAL A 113 -3.75 -33.39 -3.43
N THR A 114 -3.10 -34.25 -2.65
CA THR A 114 -3.68 -34.79 -1.41
C THR A 114 -3.63 -33.78 -0.27
N ASP A 115 -4.51 -33.91 0.73
CA ASP A 115 -4.55 -33.03 1.90
C ASP A 115 -3.19 -32.93 2.64
N GLU A 116 -2.41 -34.01 2.62
CA GLU A 116 -1.09 -34.09 3.26
C GLU A 116 -0.02 -33.31 2.48
N GLU A 117 -0.03 -33.40 1.15
CA GLU A 117 0.85 -32.63 0.26
C GLU A 117 0.49 -31.14 0.31
N ALA A 118 -0.81 -30.81 0.28
CA ALA A 118 -1.29 -29.44 0.38
C ALA A 118 -0.91 -28.79 1.71
N SER A 119 -0.96 -29.54 2.82
CA SER A 119 -0.51 -29.07 4.13
C SER A 119 0.98 -28.72 4.14
N THR A 120 1.82 -29.56 3.53
CA THR A 120 3.28 -29.34 3.47
C THR A 120 3.61 -28.07 2.68
N VAL A 121 3.04 -27.91 1.49
CA VAL A 121 3.21 -26.72 0.65
C VAL A 121 2.67 -25.47 1.36
N PHE A 122 1.54 -25.57 2.05
CA PHE A 122 0.99 -24.48 2.85
C PHE A 122 1.94 -24.02 3.96
N PHE A 123 2.59 -24.93 4.68
CA PHE A 123 3.58 -24.58 5.70
C PHE A 123 4.84 -23.93 5.13
N GLU A 124 5.26 -24.32 3.93
CA GLU A 124 6.35 -23.65 3.21
C GLU A 124 5.97 -22.22 2.80
N LEU A 125 4.78 -22.02 2.23
CA LEU A 125 4.25 -20.68 1.96
C LEU A 125 4.08 -19.85 3.25
N ARG A 126 3.85 -20.49 4.39
CA ARG A 126 3.78 -19.77 5.66
C ARG A 126 5.15 -19.31 6.14
N LYS A 127 6.27 -19.92 5.69
CA LYS A 127 7.60 -19.40 5.98
C LYS A 127 7.89 -18.10 5.23
N SER A 128 7.43 -17.97 3.97
CA SER A 128 7.57 -16.69 3.22
C SER A 128 6.71 -15.57 3.81
N ALA A 129 5.67 -15.90 4.60
CA ALA A 129 4.94 -14.93 5.42
C ALA A 129 5.83 -14.15 6.39
N LYS A 130 6.90 -14.77 6.88
CA LYS A 130 7.79 -14.16 7.86
C LYS A 130 8.60 -13.00 7.26
N GLU A 131 9.00 -13.12 5.99
CA GLU A 131 9.68 -12.05 5.26
C GLU A 131 8.76 -10.85 5.04
N ILE A 132 7.49 -11.14 4.75
CA ILE A 132 6.44 -10.13 4.62
C ILE A 132 6.23 -9.39 5.95
N GLU A 133 6.12 -10.12 7.06
CA GLU A 133 5.91 -9.54 8.40
C GLU A 133 7.13 -8.74 8.89
N ASP A 134 8.34 -9.20 8.60
CA ASP A 134 9.58 -8.47 8.91
C ASP A 134 9.66 -7.14 8.12
N LEU A 135 9.29 -7.16 6.84
CA LEU A 135 9.22 -5.96 6.01
C LEU A 135 8.10 -5.01 6.42
N ASP A 136 6.91 -5.51 6.76
CA ASP A 136 5.79 -4.70 7.26
C ASP A 136 6.15 -3.98 8.57
N ASN A 137 6.77 -4.71 9.50
CA ASN A 137 7.28 -4.15 10.76
C ASN A 137 8.37 -3.10 10.55
N LYS A 138 9.31 -3.33 9.61
CA LYS A 138 10.35 -2.35 9.26
C LYS A 138 9.78 -1.07 8.64
N LEU A 139 8.71 -1.20 7.84
CA LEU A 139 8.08 -0.07 7.16
C LEU A 139 7.11 0.70 8.06
N ASN A 140 6.71 0.15 9.21
CA ASN A 140 5.80 0.75 10.20
C ASN A 140 4.56 1.36 9.52
N ILE A 141 3.91 0.56 8.68
CA ILE A 141 2.77 1.02 7.87
C ILE A 141 1.61 1.35 8.82
N LYS A 142 1.27 2.64 8.91
CA LYS A 142 0.13 3.06 9.74
C LYS A 142 -1.16 2.47 9.17
N LYS A 143 -1.88 1.72 10.01
CA LYS A 143 -3.20 1.17 9.66
C LYS A 143 -4.23 2.30 9.54
N VAL A 144 -4.62 2.63 8.30
CA VAL A 144 -5.64 3.63 8.02
C VAL A 144 -6.99 2.92 7.84
N LYS A 145 -7.92 3.14 8.77
CA LYS A 145 -9.25 2.48 8.77
C LYS A 145 -10.02 2.63 7.44
N LYS A 146 -9.92 3.80 6.80
CA LYS A 146 -10.58 4.05 5.50
C LYS A 146 -10.01 3.18 4.37
N LEU A 147 -8.68 3.03 4.31
CA LEU A 147 -8.02 2.20 3.31
C LEU A 147 -8.28 0.71 3.57
N ASP A 148 -8.36 0.30 4.84
CA ASP A 148 -8.71 -1.09 5.18
C ASP A 148 -10.14 -1.43 4.75
N ALA A 149 -11.10 -0.53 4.96
CA ALA A 149 -12.49 -0.73 4.51
C ALA A 149 -12.60 -0.79 2.97
N GLU A 150 -11.84 0.03 2.26
CA GLU A 150 -11.80 0.03 0.79
C GLU A 150 -11.14 -1.24 0.25
N ALA A 151 -10.04 -1.69 0.85
CA ALA A 151 -9.39 -2.95 0.51
C ALA A 151 -10.34 -4.14 0.74
N GLN A 152 -11.06 -4.17 1.88
CA GLN A 152 -12.07 -5.20 2.14
C GLN A 152 -13.17 -5.24 1.07
N TYR A 153 -13.69 -4.07 0.67
CA TYR A 153 -14.71 -3.97 -0.36
C TYR A 153 -14.21 -4.53 -1.70
N LYS A 154 -13.03 -4.12 -2.15
CA LYS A 154 -12.45 -4.59 -3.41
C LYS A 154 -12.13 -6.07 -3.41
N THR A 155 -11.57 -6.59 -2.31
CA THR A 155 -11.34 -8.04 -2.16
C THR A 155 -12.66 -8.80 -2.22
N LYS A 156 -13.72 -8.30 -1.57
CA LYS A 156 -15.05 -8.93 -1.62
C LYS A 156 -15.61 -8.97 -3.05
N VAL A 157 -15.56 -7.85 -3.78
CA VAL A 157 -16.00 -7.77 -5.19
C VAL A 157 -15.23 -8.77 -6.05
N TYR A 158 -13.92 -8.91 -5.84
CA TYR A 158 -13.13 -9.90 -6.55
C TYR A 158 -13.61 -11.33 -6.27
N LEU A 159 -13.79 -11.69 -4.99
CA LEU A 159 -14.23 -13.03 -4.61
C LEU A 159 -15.62 -13.35 -5.17
N ASP A 160 -16.54 -12.39 -5.11
CA ASP A 160 -17.90 -12.52 -5.66
C ASP A 160 -17.86 -12.76 -7.17
N THR A 161 -16.94 -12.13 -7.89
CA THR A 161 -16.81 -12.26 -9.36
C THR A 161 -16.18 -13.58 -9.79
N TYR A 162 -15.12 -14.04 -9.11
CA TYR A 162 -14.30 -15.16 -9.60
C TYR A 162 -14.58 -16.49 -8.90
N HIS A 163 -15.15 -16.49 -7.68
CA HIS A 163 -15.28 -17.70 -6.87
C HIS A 163 -16.71 -17.99 -6.40
N PHE A 164 -17.61 -17.01 -6.36
CA PHE A 164 -19.02 -17.22 -5.98
C PHE A 164 -20.02 -17.06 -7.14
N SER A 165 -19.58 -16.61 -8.32
CA SER A 165 -20.41 -16.46 -9.53
C SER A 165 -20.48 -17.73 -10.40
N ASN A 166 -20.06 -18.89 -9.89
CA ASN A 166 -20.09 -20.18 -10.59
C ASN A 166 -20.74 -21.23 -9.69
#